data_AF-A0A450T708-F1
#
_entry.id   AF-A0A450T708-F1
#
_cell.length_a   1.000
_cell.length_b   1.000
_cell.length_c   1.000
_cell.angle_alpha   90.00
_cell.angle_beta   90.00
_cell.angle_gamma   90.00
#
_symmetry.space_group_name_H-M   'P 1'
#
loop_
_entity.id
_entity.type
_entity.pdbx_description
1 polymer ?
#
loop_
_entity_poly.entity_id
_entity_poly.type
_entity_poly.pdbx_seq_one_letter_code
_entity_poly.pdbx_strand_id
1 'polypeptide(L)'
;MFDNDIFEKWLDDRSEQIVDKMGRGEQLRTEDMIVLVLKAQSNHFHHLDRDLRNEMGMLRSDFQNEMKVLREDMDKRFENVDKRFESMDKRFESMDKRFEQMMRRIDRFMYWSLGMTVAAAVFVVNYLK
;
A
#
# COMPACT_ATOMS: atom_id res chain seq x y z
N MET A 1 -16.83 22.44 -30.76
CA MET A 1 -15.42 22.01 -30.70
C MET A 1 -14.98 21.97 -32.15
N PHE A 2 -14.20 22.96 -32.60
CA PHE A 2 -13.72 23.01 -33.99
C PHE A 2 -12.87 21.76 -34.25
N ASP A 3 -12.97 21.16 -35.43
CA ASP A 3 -12.26 19.93 -35.80
C ASP A 3 -10.77 20.02 -35.43
N ASN A 4 -10.33 19.06 -34.61
CA ASN A 4 -9.13 19.12 -33.77
C ASN A 4 -7.79 19.33 -34.49
N ASP A 5 -7.72 19.24 -35.82
CA ASP A 5 -6.46 19.35 -36.57
C ASP A 5 -6.53 20.33 -37.76
N ILE A 6 -7.64 21.04 -37.99
CA ILE A 6 -7.76 21.93 -39.17
C ILE A 6 -6.73 23.06 -39.11
N PHE A 7 -6.53 23.64 -37.92
CA PHE A 7 -5.59 24.74 -37.71
C PHE A 7 -4.13 24.28 -37.82
N GLU A 8 -3.80 23.11 -37.29
CA GLU A 8 -2.45 22.54 -37.37
C GLU A 8 -2.09 22.19 -38.82
N LYS A 9 -2.99 21.51 -39.56
CA LYS A 9 -2.78 21.24 -40.98
C LYS A 9 -2.60 22.51 -41.81
N TRP A 10 -3.41 23.54 -41.52
CA TRP A 10 -3.26 24.84 -42.19
C TRP A 10 -1.93 25.52 -41.85
N LEU A 11 -1.50 25.49 -40.59
CA LEU A 11 -0.20 26.03 -40.16
C LEU A 11 0.95 25.29 -40.83
N ASP A 12 0.85 23.98 -40.96
CA ASP A 12 1.87 23.13 -41.59
C ASP A 12 2.01 23.46 -43.06
N ASP A 13 0.91 23.40 -43.81
CA ASP A 13 0.87 23.73 -45.23
C ASP A 13 1.38 25.16 -45.50
N ARG A 14 1.00 26.12 -44.63
CA ARG A 14 1.43 27.51 -44.78
C ARG A 14 2.90 27.71 -44.44
N SER A 15 3.39 27.05 -43.38
CA SER A 15 4.80 27.11 -43.00
C SER A 15 5.70 26.54 -44.10
N GLU A 16 5.29 25.46 -44.76
CA GLU A 16 6.02 24.85 -45.88
C GLU A 16 6.09 25.78 -47.09
N GLN A 17 4.97 26.43 -47.44
CA GLN A 17 4.95 27.46 -48.49
C GLN A 17 5.87 28.65 -48.19
N ILE A 18 5.98 29.04 -46.92
CA ILE A 18 6.84 30.15 -46.48
C ILE A 18 8.32 29.75 -46.57
N VAL A 19 8.66 28.52 -46.16
CA VAL A 19 10.02 27.99 -46.28
C VAL A 19 10.45 27.89 -47.74
N ASP A 20 9.56 27.45 -48.63
CA ASP A 20 9.81 27.36 -50.07
C ASP A 20 10.00 28.75 -50.71
N LYS A 21 9.21 29.76 -50.32
CA LYS A 21 9.44 31.16 -50.72
C LYS A 21 10.79 31.71 -50.25
N MET A 22 11.19 31.37 -49.03
CA MET A 22 12.49 31.75 -48.49
C MET A 22 13.63 31.10 -49.31
N GLY A 23 13.45 29.83 -49.71
CA GLY A 23 14.38 29.11 -50.59
C GLY A 23 14.50 29.71 -52.00
N ARG A 24 13.44 30.36 -52.51
CA ARG A 24 13.46 31.13 -53.76
C ARG A 24 14.07 32.54 -53.66
N GLY A 25 14.44 32.99 -52.46
CA GLY A 25 15.02 34.32 -52.21
C GLY A 25 13.99 35.46 -52.18
N GLU A 26 12.70 35.16 -52.00
CA GLU A 26 11.65 36.17 -51.85
C GLU A 26 11.68 36.80 -50.45
N GLN A 27 11.35 38.10 -50.34
CA GLN A 27 11.25 38.76 -49.03
C GLN A 27 10.00 38.28 -48.27
N LEU A 28 10.20 37.88 -47.01
CA LEU A 28 9.12 37.48 -46.12
C LEU A 28 8.35 38.70 -45.62
N ARG A 29 7.02 38.58 -45.61
CA ARG A 29 6.16 39.58 -44.99
C ARG A 29 6.06 39.35 -43.49
N THR A 30 5.61 40.36 -42.75
CA THR A 30 5.34 40.27 -41.31
C THR A 30 4.38 39.13 -40.98
N GLU A 31 3.37 38.90 -41.83
CA GLU A 31 2.42 37.79 -41.71
C GLU A 31 3.09 36.42 -41.81
N ASP A 32 4.06 36.26 -42.73
CA ASP A 32 4.79 35.02 -42.91
C ASP A 32 5.66 34.71 -41.67
N MET A 33 6.28 35.74 -41.08
CA MET A 33 7.01 35.61 -39.82
C MET A 33 6.10 35.22 -38.65
N ILE A 34 4.90 35.79 -38.56
CA ILE A 34 3.92 35.43 -37.53
C ILE A 34 3.55 33.94 -37.64
N VAL A 35 3.31 33.43 -38.86
CA VAL A 35 3.00 32.01 -39.08
C VAL A 35 4.16 31.11 -38.64
N LEU A 36 5.41 31.47 -38.97
CA LEU A 36 6.58 30.69 -38.54
C LEU A 36 6.73 30.67 -37.00
N VAL A 37 6.49 31.80 -36.33
CA VAL A 37 6.48 31.87 -34.86
C VAL A 37 5.38 31.00 -34.27
N LEU A 38 4.17 31.05 -34.83
CA LEU A 38 3.05 30.21 -34.40
C LEU A 38 3.35 28.73 -34.59
N LYS A 39 3.96 28.33 -35.71
CA LYS A 39 4.39 26.95 -35.95
C LYS A 39 5.46 26.50 -34.95
N ALA A 40 6.44 27.35 -34.66
CA ALA A 40 7.45 27.07 -33.65
C ALA A 40 6.83 26.90 -32.25
N GLN A 41 5.89 27.77 -31.87
CA GLN A 41 5.17 27.70 -30.59
C GLN A 41 4.28 26.44 -30.49
N SER A 42 3.54 26.10 -31.56
CA SER A 42 2.77 24.86 -31.63
C SER A 42 3.66 23.64 -31.41
N ASN A 43 4.77 23.52 -32.16
CA ASN A 43 5.70 22.41 -32.02
C ASN A 43 6.30 22.30 -30.61
N HIS A 44 6.65 23.43 -29.98
CA HIS A 44 7.16 23.45 -28.61
C HIS A 44 6.10 22.98 -27.59
N PHE A 45 4.84 23.38 -27.78
CA PHE A 45 3.74 22.93 -26.92
C PHE A 45 3.47 21.43 -27.06
N HIS A 46 3.52 20.88 -28.28
CA HIS A 46 3.39 19.44 -28.52
C HIS A 46 4.50 18.63 -27.86
N HIS A 47 5.75 19.12 -27.91
CA HIS A 47 6.86 18.48 -27.22
C HIS A 47 6.67 18.49 -25.69
N LEU A 48 6.26 19.64 -25.14
CA LEU A 48 6.01 19.79 -23.72
C LEU A 48 4.88 18.88 -23.22
N ASP A 49 3.75 18.80 -23.93
CA ASP A 49 2.64 17.90 -23.57
C ASP A 49 3.08 16.43 -23.60
N ARG A 50 3.88 16.04 -24.60
CA ARG A 50 4.43 14.69 -24.70
C ARG A 50 5.35 14.37 -23.52
N ASP A 51 6.26 15.28 -23.17
CA ASP A 51 7.19 15.09 -22.07
C ASP A 51 6.44 15.01 -20.74
N LEU A 52 5.48 15.90 -20.50
CA LEU A 52 4.62 15.86 -19.32
C LEU A 52 3.84 14.55 -19.21
N ARG A 53 3.28 14.04 -20.33
CA ARG A 53 2.59 12.73 -20.33
C ARG A 53 3.54 11.59 -19.99
N ASN A 54 4.77 11.63 -20.51
CA ASN A 54 5.78 10.62 -20.21
C ASN A 54 6.21 10.67 -18.75
N GLU A 55 6.49 11.86 -18.21
CA GLU A 55 6.84 12.07 -16.80
C GLU A 55 5.72 11.61 -15.87
N MET A 56 4.47 12.00 -16.16
CA MET A 56 3.31 11.55 -15.39
C MET A 56 3.12 10.03 -15.47
N GLY A 57 3.39 9.44 -16.64
CA GLY A 57 3.40 7.99 -16.83
C GLY A 57 4.45 7.30 -15.96
N MET A 58 5.67 7.82 -15.96
CA MET A 58 6.78 7.32 -15.15
C MET A 58 6.48 7.47 -13.65
N LEU A 59 6.08 8.65 -13.20
CA LEU A 59 5.71 8.91 -11.80
C LEU A 59 4.60 7.96 -11.32
N ARG A 60 3.57 7.74 -12.15
CA ARG A 60 2.50 6.79 -11.82
C ARG A 60 3.01 5.36 -11.72
N SER A 61 3.88 4.95 -12.63
CA SER A 61 4.51 3.62 -12.61
C SER A 61 5.37 3.44 -11.36
N ASP A 62 6.19 4.42 -11.02
CA ASP A 62 7.07 4.38 -9.85
C ASP A 62 6.25 4.31 -8.56
N PHE A 63 5.20 5.13 -8.46
CA PHE A 63 4.28 5.08 -7.32
C PHE A 63 3.57 3.72 -7.21
N GLN A 64 3.16 3.13 -8.34
CA GLN A 64 2.56 1.79 -8.35
C GLN A 64 3.54 0.72 -7.88
N ASN A 65 4.81 0.80 -8.29
CA ASN A 65 5.85 -0.12 -7.87
C ASN A 65 6.14 0.03 -6.37
N GLU A 66 6.27 1.26 -5.87
CA GLU A 66 6.50 1.52 -4.45
C GLU A 66 5.34 1.02 -3.59
N MET A 67 4.09 1.26 -4.00
CA MET A 67 2.92 0.71 -3.31
C MET A 67 2.88 -0.81 -3.32
N LYS A 68 3.29 -1.44 -4.42
CA LYS A 68 3.38 -2.90 -4.48
C LYS A 68 4.41 -3.43 -3.47
N VAL A 69 5.59 -2.83 -3.43
CA VAL A 69 6.65 -3.21 -2.47
C VAL A 69 6.19 -3.00 -1.03
N LEU A 70 5.56 -1.87 -0.73
CA LEU A 70 5.02 -1.59 0.60
C LEU A 70 3.98 -2.64 1.01
N ARG A 71 3.09 -3.02 0.10
CA ARG A 71 2.09 -4.07 0.36
C ARG A 71 2.74 -5.42 0.65
N GLU A 72 3.74 -5.81 -0.13
CA GLU A 72 4.48 -7.06 0.10
C GLU A 72 5.24 -7.05 1.44
N ASP A 73 5.82 -5.92 1.86
CA ASP A 73 6.44 -5.80 3.20
C ASP A 73 5.38 -5.88 4.32
N MET A 74 4.23 -5.24 4.14
CA MET A 74 3.11 -5.33 5.08
C MET A 74 2.63 -6.78 5.23
N ASP A 75 2.41 -7.50 4.13
CA ASP A 75 1.97 -8.90 4.16
C ASP A 75 2.96 -9.77 4.95
N LYS A 76 4.27 -9.62 4.72
CA LYS A 76 5.31 -10.34 5.50
C LYS A 76 5.28 -10.01 6.98
N ARG A 77 5.06 -8.74 7.34
CA ARG A 77 4.97 -8.33 8.74
C ARG A 77 3.72 -8.92 9.40
N PHE A 78 2.59 -8.95 8.70
CA PHE A 78 1.37 -9.58 9.19
C PHE A 78 1.55 -11.08 9.41
N GLU A 79 2.16 -11.81 8.46
CA GLU A 79 2.47 -13.23 8.66
C GLU A 79 3.36 -13.47 9.89
N ASN A 80 4.33 -12.59 10.15
CA ASN A 80 5.17 -12.69 11.34
C ASN A 80 4.38 -12.42 12.64
N VAL A 81 3.43 -11.48 12.59
CA VAL A 81 2.50 -11.22 13.70
C VAL A 81 1.63 -12.44 13.97
N ASP A 82 1.07 -13.06 12.93
CA ASP A 82 0.25 -14.27 13.06
C ASP A 82 1.04 -15.42 13.72
N LYS A 83 2.28 -15.66 13.28
CA LYS A 83 3.17 -16.66 13.91
C LYS A 83 3.42 -16.37 15.40
N ARG A 84 3.54 -15.10 15.78
CA ARG A 84 3.70 -14.72 17.18
C ARG A 84 2.43 -14.97 17.98
N PHE A 85 1.25 -14.70 17.41
CA PHE A 85 -0.03 -15.02 18.04
C PHE A 85 -0.21 -16.53 18.22
N GLU A 86 0.06 -17.35 17.21
CA GLU A 86 0.04 -18.82 17.36
C GLU A 86 0.99 -19.31 18.46
N SER A 87 2.17 -18.68 18.60
CA SER A 87 3.10 -19.00 19.68
C SER A 87 2.55 -18.59 21.06
N MET A 88 1.84 -17.47 21.15
CA MET A 88 1.16 -17.04 22.37
C MET A 88 0.04 -18.02 22.74
N ASP A 89 -0.78 -18.44 21.79
CA ASP A 89 -1.87 -19.40 22.03
C ASP A 89 -1.34 -20.71 22.61
N LYS A 90 -0.27 -21.26 22.03
CA LYS A 90 0.40 -22.46 22.59
C LYS A 90 0.89 -22.27 24.02
N ARG A 91 1.37 -21.06 24.36
CA ARG A 91 1.79 -20.74 25.73
C ARG A 91 0.59 -20.63 26.67
N PHE A 92 -0.52 -20.05 26.23
CA PHE A 92 -1.75 -19.99 27.00
C PHE A 92 -2.33 -21.38 27.26
N GLU A 93 -2.40 -22.25 26.25
CA GLU A 93 -2.81 -23.65 26.44
C GLU A 93 -1.92 -24.39 27.45
N SER A 94 -0.60 -24.13 27.43
CA SER A 94 0.33 -24.69 28.41
C SER A 94 0.06 -24.17 29.82
N MET A 95 -0.27 -22.88 29.96
CA MET A 95 -0.66 -22.29 31.24
C MET A 95 -1.97 -22.90 31.74
N ASP A 96 -2.99 -23.04 30.91
CA ASP A 96 -4.27 -23.64 31.27
C ASP A 96 -4.09 -25.06 31.81
N LYS A 97 -3.29 -25.89 31.14
CA LYS A 97 -2.95 -27.24 31.63
C LYS A 97 -2.28 -27.21 33.00
N ARG A 98 -1.39 -26.24 33.26
CA ARG A 98 -0.74 -26.10 34.58
C ARG A 98 -1.74 -25.65 35.64
N PHE A 99 -2.64 -24.73 35.30
CA PHE A 99 -3.71 -24.29 36.20
C PHE A 99 -4.67 -25.43 36.54
N GLU A 100 -5.11 -26.23 35.56
CA GLU A 100 -5.93 -27.42 35.81
C GLU A 100 -5.23 -28.42 36.75
N GLN A 101 -3.94 -28.68 36.53
CA GLN A 101 -3.17 -29.56 37.41
C GLN A 101 -3.08 -29.01 38.84
N MET A 102 -2.92 -27.69 38.99
CA MET A 102 -2.92 -27.03 40.29
C MET A 102 -4.29 -27.15 40.97
N MET A 103 -5.39 -26.90 40.25
CA MET A 103 -6.74 -27.05 40.79
C MET A 103 -6.99 -28.47 41.29
N ARG A 104 -6.61 -29.51 40.51
CA ARG A 104 -6.74 -30.91 40.96
C ARG A 104 -5.96 -31.21 42.24
N ARG A 105 -4.80 -30.60 42.43
CA ARG A 105 -4.01 -30.74 43.67
C ARG A 105 -4.69 -30.05 44.84
N ILE A 106 -5.25 -28.86 44.63
CA ILE A 106 -6.01 -28.12 45.64
C ILE A 106 -7.26 -28.90 46.04
N ASP A 107 -8.03 -29.42 45.08
CA ASP A 107 -9.22 -30.24 45.35
C ASP A 107 -8.87 -31.47 46.19
N ARG A 108 -7.80 -32.19 45.80
CA ARG A 108 -7.33 -33.34 46.57
C ARG A 108 -6.95 -32.94 48.00
N PHE A 109 -6.23 -31.84 48.17
CA PHE A 109 -5.85 -31.33 49.48
C PHE A 109 -7.09 -30.98 50.33
N MET A 110 -8.09 -30.34 49.73
CA MET A 110 -9.36 -30.00 50.39
C MET A 110 -10.13 -31.25 50.83
N TYR A 111 -10.24 -32.28 49.99
CA TYR A 111 -10.89 -33.55 50.38
C TYR A 111 -10.15 -34.24 51.54
N TRP A 112 -8.81 -34.24 51.51
CA TRP A 112 -8.01 -34.82 52.59
C TRP A 112 -8.14 -34.05 53.90
N SER A 113 -8.11 -32.72 53.87
CA SER A 113 -8.24 -31.89 55.07
C SER A 113 -9.64 -32.02 55.68
N LEU A 114 -10.70 -32.05 54.86
CA LEU A 114 -12.06 -32.33 55.32
C LEU A 114 -12.15 -33.70 55.98
N GLY A 115 -11.61 -34.75 55.35
CA GLY A 115 -11.57 -36.09 55.94
C GLY A 115 -10.83 -36.14 57.29
N MET A 116 -9.69 -35.48 57.40
CA MET A 116 -8.93 -35.35 58.66
C MET A 116 -9.73 -34.61 59.74
N THR A 117 -10.41 -33.51 59.41
CA THR A 117 -11.22 -32.76 60.38
C THR A 117 -12.40 -33.59 60.91
N VAL A 118 -13.08 -34.34 60.04
CA VAL A 118 -14.18 -35.23 60.43
C VAL A 118 -13.65 -36.38 61.30
N ALA A 119 -12.54 -37.02 60.92
CA ALA A 119 -11.93 -38.09 61.70
C ALA A 119 -11.51 -37.62 63.10
N ALA A 120 -10.89 -36.44 63.21
CA ALA A 120 -10.55 -35.83 64.49
C ALA A 120 -11.80 -35.56 65.34
N ALA A 121 -12.87 -35.02 64.76
CA ALA A 121 -14.13 -34.79 65.46
C ALA A 121 -14.76 -36.10 65.97
N VAL A 122 -14.79 -37.15 65.16
CA VAL A 122 -15.30 -38.48 65.55
C VAL A 122 -14.45 -39.09 66.67
N PHE A 123 -13.12 -39.01 66.55
CA PHE A 123 -12.19 -39.51 67.56
C PHE A 123 -12.44 -38.84 68.92
N VAL A 124 -12.56 -37.51 68.92
CA VAL A 124 -12.89 -36.72 70.13
C VAL A 124 -14.23 -37.18 70.72
N VAL A 125 -15.29 -37.32 69.91
CA VAL A 125 -16.61 -37.74 70.42
C VAL A 125 -16.60 -39.15 71.02
N ASN A 126 -15.80 -40.08 70.47
CA ASN A 126 -15.80 -41.48 70.88
C ASN A 126 -14.85 -41.80 72.04
N TYR A 127 -13.77 -41.04 72.21
CA TYR A 127 -12.76 -41.29 73.27
C TYR A 127 -12.84 -40.31 74.45
N LEU A 128 -13.47 -39.14 74.30
CA LEU A 128 -13.72 -38.19 75.41
C LEU A 128 -15.14 -38.33 76.02
N LYS A 129 -15.90 -39.34 75.64
CA LYS A 129 -17.12 -39.81 76.33
C LYS A 129 -16.88 -41.18 76.91
#